data_AF-A0A1E7FHM1-F1
#
_entry.id   AF-A0A1E7FHM1-F1
#
_cell.length_a   1.000
_cell.length_b   1.000
_cell.length_c   1.000
_cell.angle_alpha   90.00
_cell.angle_beta   90.00
_cell.angle_gamma   90.00
#
_symmetry.space_group_name_H-M   'P 1'
#
loop_
_entity.id
_entity.type
_entity.pdbx_description
1 polymer ?
#
loop_
_entity_poly.entity_id
_entity_poly.type
_entity_poly.pdbx_seq_one_letter_code
_entity_poly.pdbx_strand_id
1 'polypeptide(L)'
;MPRRNLGRQARKRRKKALEIEAVAFSLVRAATTVTTTDVAANTNANVNTNEVTTTKSTNNRDVEDNNVTSNNSILPTDRSYVSDDVKTRTKLLERDRIDLIRQLGYLPGNALQVVTRVKDVFSSEDIQRLFSAVVVTSTDDDESATSTSNVQSMMDEPLVVKLYPLALRDESSSTKRRRKRRRDQKEEQQDDIKTTGDDEDTASKSKSIDTSLATASPLMEPFPTIYWVTNPLVKVLISKLELDRLGSQFEQRLVEGGKEEKAMQRAHKSYGNERFQLLSTRDMDYVKQRRWDESAFSENCGVAGIRNSKAVKCLHAHAAHYWSGNSDNIVGRWVEERLKSGSSYVALSY
;
A
#
# COMPACT_ATOMS: atom_id res chain seq x y z
N MET A 1 -9.81 -1.43 -40.05
CA MET A 1 -8.82 -0.75 -39.18
C MET A 1 -7.92 -1.80 -38.53
N PRO A 2 -6.64 -1.93 -38.93
CA PRO A 2 -5.77 -2.94 -38.35
C PRO A 2 -5.40 -2.54 -36.91
N ARG A 3 -5.69 -3.43 -35.95
CA ARG A 3 -5.29 -3.29 -34.54
C ARG A 3 -3.76 -3.25 -34.48
N ARG A 4 -3.17 -2.05 -34.44
CA ARG A 4 -1.73 -1.87 -34.19
C ARG A 4 -1.39 -2.58 -32.88
N ASN A 5 -0.47 -3.55 -32.96
CA ASN A 5 0.04 -4.26 -31.80
C ASN A 5 0.74 -3.25 -30.88
N LEU A 6 0.03 -2.73 -29.89
CA LEU A 6 0.61 -1.95 -28.81
C LEU A 6 1.80 -2.74 -28.24
N GLY A 7 2.98 -2.12 -28.24
CA GLY A 7 4.19 -2.72 -27.68
C GLY A 7 3.96 -3.19 -26.24
N ARG A 8 4.77 -4.16 -25.77
CA ARG A 8 4.62 -4.79 -24.44
C ARG A 8 4.47 -3.79 -23.30
N GLN A 9 5.15 -2.65 -23.37
CA GLN A 9 5.05 -1.58 -22.37
C GLN A 9 3.70 -0.85 -22.41
N ALA A 10 3.19 -0.54 -23.60
CA ALA A 10 1.90 0.12 -23.76
C ALA A 10 0.73 -0.76 -23.29
N ARG A 11 0.77 -2.08 -23.53
CA ARG A 11 -0.21 -3.02 -22.97
C ARG A 11 -0.20 -3.05 -21.44
N LYS A 12 0.99 -3.04 -20.83
CA LYS A 12 1.13 -2.98 -19.36
C LYS A 12 0.56 -1.68 -18.79
N ARG A 13 0.79 -0.55 -19.46
CA ARG A 13 0.23 0.75 -19.04
C ARG A 13 -1.29 0.79 -19.15
N ARG A 14 -1.85 0.32 -20.27
CA ARG A 14 -3.30 0.20 -20.43
C ARG A 14 -3.92 -0.67 -19.35
N LYS A 15 -3.28 -1.80 -19.00
CA LYS A 15 -3.73 -2.64 -17.90
C LYS A 15 -3.69 -1.89 -16.55
N LYS A 16 -2.59 -1.20 -16.24
CA LYS A 16 -2.46 -0.38 -15.01
C LYS A 16 -3.52 0.74 -14.97
N ALA A 17 -3.81 1.38 -16.10
CA ALA A 17 -4.85 2.42 -16.21
C ALA A 17 -6.24 1.87 -15.87
N LEU A 18 -6.63 0.73 -16.47
CA LEU A 18 -7.89 0.08 -16.16
C LEU A 18 -7.98 -0.35 -14.68
N GLU A 19 -6.89 -0.81 -14.09
CA GLU A 19 -6.83 -1.14 -12.65
C GLU A 19 -7.04 0.12 -11.78
N ILE A 20 -6.44 1.24 -12.15
CA ILE A 20 -6.59 2.52 -11.43
C ILE A 20 -8.02 3.06 -11.57
N GLU A 21 -8.62 2.97 -12.76
CA GLU A 21 -10.01 3.35 -13.01
C GLU A 21 -10.98 2.48 -12.20
N ALA A 22 -10.78 1.17 -12.16
CA ALA A 22 -11.63 0.26 -11.38
C ALA A 22 -11.57 0.58 -9.87
N VAL A 23 -10.38 0.84 -9.33
CA VAL A 23 -10.22 1.24 -7.92
C VAL A 23 -10.85 2.59 -7.64
N ALA A 24 -10.67 3.56 -8.55
CA ALA A 24 -11.32 4.87 -8.48
C ALA A 24 -12.85 4.73 -8.40
N PHE A 25 -13.44 3.94 -9.31
CA PHE A 25 -14.88 3.69 -9.35
C PHE A 25 -15.39 3.01 -8.06
N SER A 26 -14.64 2.04 -7.54
CA SER A 26 -14.98 1.38 -6.28
C SER A 26 -14.95 2.34 -5.09
N LEU A 27 -14.02 3.30 -5.07
CA LEU A 27 -13.93 4.30 -4.02
C LEU A 27 -15.14 5.24 -4.03
N VAL A 28 -15.52 5.71 -5.22
CA VAL A 28 -16.71 6.56 -5.41
C VAL A 28 -17.98 5.80 -5.00
N ARG A 29 -18.11 4.54 -5.39
CA ARG A 29 -19.26 3.70 -5.00
C ARG A 29 -19.32 3.49 -3.49
N ALA A 30 -18.20 3.24 -2.82
CA ALA A 30 -18.17 3.06 -1.36
C ALA A 30 -18.62 4.34 -0.64
N ALA A 31 -18.12 5.50 -1.06
CA ALA A 31 -18.49 6.80 -0.50
C ALA A 31 -19.98 7.15 -0.72
N THR A 32 -20.58 6.72 -1.84
CA THR A 32 -22.01 6.92 -2.13
C THR A 32 -22.92 5.87 -1.49
N THR A 33 -22.44 4.68 -1.12
CA THR A 33 -23.26 3.70 -0.38
C THR A 33 -23.42 4.05 1.11
N VAL A 34 -22.37 4.58 1.75
CA VAL A 34 -22.42 5.01 3.16
C VAL A 34 -23.51 6.07 3.37
N THR A 35 -23.73 6.93 2.37
CA THR A 35 -24.75 7.98 2.44
C THR A 35 -26.18 7.44 2.35
N THR A 36 -26.44 6.34 1.63
CA THR A 36 -27.79 5.76 1.52
C THR A 36 -28.25 5.04 2.79
N THR A 37 -27.31 4.46 3.56
CA THR A 37 -27.64 3.78 4.82
C THR A 37 -27.92 4.75 5.96
N ASP A 38 -27.27 5.92 5.99
CA ASP A 38 -27.52 6.93 7.03
C ASP A 38 -28.84 7.68 6.81
N VAL A 39 -29.31 7.83 5.56
CA VAL A 39 -30.62 8.44 5.26
C VAL A 39 -31.78 7.48 5.57
N ALA A 40 -31.59 6.16 5.39
CA ALA A 40 -32.59 5.15 5.74
C ALA A 40 -32.71 4.91 7.25
N ALA A 41 -31.62 5.09 8.01
CA ALA A 41 -31.65 4.97 9.47
C ALA A 41 -32.37 6.14 10.16
N ASN A 42 -32.42 7.32 9.52
CA ASN A 42 -32.98 8.53 10.12
C ASN A 42 -34.48 8.77 9.81
N THR A 43 -35.11 7.89 9.00
CA THR A 43 -36.54 7.97 8.65
C THR A 43 -37.44 7.04 9.48
N ASN A 44 -36.88 6.20 10.35
CA ASN A 44 -37.64 5.26 11.20
C ASN A 44 -37.58 5.56 12.70
N ALA A 45 -37.03 6.70 13.13
CA ALA A 45 -36.95 7.08 14.53
C ALA A 45 -37.91 8.22 14.88
N ASN A 46 -39.22 8.04 14.61
CA ASN A 46 -40.21 8.93 15.21
C ASN A 46 -41.62 8.31 15.32
N VAL A 47 -41.78 7.23 16.09
CA VAL A 47 -43.07 6.89 16.74
C VAL A 47 -42.81 6.16 18.07
N ASN A 48 -43.43 6.70 19.12
CA ASN A 48 -43.75 6.14 20.45
C ASN A 48 -42.73 6.20 21.60
N THR A 49 -42.94 7.25 22.40
CA THR A 49 -42.82 7.33 23.87
C THR A 49 -43.79 6.38 24.59
N ASN A 50 -43.32 5.60 25.58
CA ASN A 50 -43.77 5.65 26.99
C ASN A 50 -43.25 4.48 27.86
N GLU A 51 -42.98 4.83 29.13
CA GLU A 51 -43.00 4.02 30.37
C GLU A 51 -41.78 3.21 30.86
N VAL A 52 -41.04 3.88 31.76
CA VAL A 52 -40.66 3.50 33.14
C VAL A 52 -40.90 2.04 33.59
N THR A 53 -39.83 1.35 34.01
CA THR A 53 -39.73 0.73 35.36
C THR A 53 -38.31 0.24 35.67
N THR A 54 -37.84 0.63 36.85
CA THR A 54 -36.67 0.14 37.59
C THR A 54 -36.77 -1.35 37.94
N THR A 55 -35.68 -2.10 37.77
CA THR A 55 -35.19 -3.06 38.80
C THR A 55 -33.68 -3.32 38.63
N LYS A 56 -32.97 -3.29 39.76
CA LYS A 56 -31.60 -3.78 39.92
C LYS A 56 -31.59 -5.31 39.86
N SER A 57 -30.61 -5.91 39.18
CA SER A 57 -30.03 -7.17 39.64
C SER A 57 -28.58 -7.32 39.17
N THR A 58 -27.74 -7.66 40.13
CA THR A 58 -26.34 -8.08 40.03
C THR A 58 -26.21 -9.45 39.37
N ASN A 59 -25.25 -9.66 38.47
CA ASN A 59 -24.24 -10.74 38.59
C ASN A 59 -23.23 -10.79 37.42
N ASN A 60 -21.96 -10.77 37.83
CA ASN A 60 -20.75 -11.40 37.29
C ASN A 60 -20.76 -12.30 36.04
N ARG A 61 -19.66 -12.13 35.28
CA ARG A 61 -18.89 -13.10 34.46
C ARG A 61 -19.58 -13.63 33.20
N ASP A 62 -19.10 -13.24 32.02
CA ASP A 62 -18.06 -13.96 31.28
C ASP A 62 -17.59 -13.09 30.09
N VAL A 63 -16.28 -13.12 29.83
CA VAL A 63 -15.63 -12.43 28.72
C VAL A 63 -15.78 -13.31 27.49
N GLU A 64 -16.76 -12.99 26.64
CA GLU A 64 -16.91 -13.62 25.33
C GLU A 64 -16.00 -12.92 24.32
N ASP A 65 -14.95 -13.64 23.92
CA ASP A 65 -14.15 -13.38 22.73
C ASP A 65 -15.06 -13.39 21.49
N ASN A 66 -15.41 -12.19 21.01
CA ASN A 66 -16.15 -12.02 19.76
C ASN A 66 -15.22 -12.31 18.56
N ASN A 67 -15.20 -13.59 18.21
CA ASN A 67 -14.66 -14.14 16.98
C ASN A 67 -15.49 -13.63 15.78
N VAL A 68 -15.11 -12.48 15.23
CA VAL A 68 -15.67 -11.99 13.96
C VAL A 68 -15.15 -12.89 12.85
N THR A 69 -16.05 -13.77 12.42
CA THR A 69 -15.95 -14.70 11.30
C THR A 69 -15.19 -14.12 10.11
N SER A 70 -14.14 -14.86 9.75
CA SER A 70 -13.28 -14.68 8.60
C SER A 70 -14.07 -14.78 7.30
N ASN A 71 -14.40 -13.64 6.70
CA ASN A 71 -14.66 -13.60 5.27
C ASN A 71 -13.32 -13.86 4.54
N ASN A 72 -13.32 -14.83 3.63
CA ASN A 72 -12.18 -15.26 2.82
C ASN A 72 -11.41 -14.07 2.23
N SER A 73 -10.35 -13.69 2.94
CA SER A 73 -9.44 -12.63 2.51
C SER A 73 -8.53 -13.21 1.43
N ILE A 74 -8.67 -12.71 0.20
CA ILE A 74 -7.71 -12.93 -0.91
C ILE A 74 -6.39 -12.17 -0.64
N LEU A 75 -6.02 -11.98 0.63
CA LEU A 75 -4.75 -11.37 1.01
C LEU A 75 -3.81 -12.48 1.50
N PRO A 76 -2.57 -12.53 0.98
CA PRO A 76 -1.56 -13.45 1.48
C PRO A 76 -1.43 -13.33 3.01
N THR A 77 -1.53 -14.47 3.70
CA THR A 77 -1.32 -14.61 5.15
C THR A 77 0.05 -14.10 5.61
N ASP A 78 1.00 -13.96 4.68
CA ASP A 78 2.37 -13.53 4.94
C ASP A 78 2.55 -12.06 5.37
N ARG A 79 1.50 -11.23 5.27
CA ARG A 79 1.61 -9.78 5.47
C ARG A 79 1.37 -9.31 6.91
N SER A 80 0.89 -10.19 7.78
CA SER A 80 0.58 -9.88 9.19
C SER A 80 1.70 -10.25 10.16
N TYR A 81 2.78 -10.91 9.73
CA TYR A 81 3.87 -11.28 10.62
C TYR A 81 4.55 -10.05 11.22
N VAL A 82 4.58 -9.99 12.55
CA VAL A 82 5.19 -8.89 13.32
C VAL A 82 6.42 -9.41 14.04
N SER A 83 7.58 -8.82 13.79
CA SER A 83 8.80 -9.13 14.57
C SER A 83 8.71 -8.53 15.97
N ASP A 84 9.42 -9.11 16.93
CA ASP A 84 9.39 -8.62 18.32
C ASP A 84 9.96 -7.19 18.44
N ASP A 85 10.92 -6.82 17.60
CA ASP A 85 11.40 -5.43 17.50
C ASP A 85 10.30 -4.46 17.05
N VAL A 86 9.40 -4.87 16.17
CA VAL A 86 8.25 -4.03 15.77
C VAL A 86 7.22 -3.96 16.89
N LYS A 87 6.92 -5.10 17.56
CA LYS A 87 5.95 -5.14 18.67
C LYS A 87 6.33 -4.19 19.81
N THR A 88 7.63 -4.09 20.13
CA THR A 88 8.14 -3.23 21.21
C THR A 88 8.24 -1.76 20.84
N ARG A 89 8.34 -1.44 19.53
CA ARG A 89 8.56 -0.06 19.05
C ARG A 89 7.33 0.58 18.41
N THR A 90 6.28 -0.21 18.12
CA THR A 90 5.06 0.32 17.50
C THR A 90 4.36 1.30 18.44
N LYS A 91 3.96 2.43 17.89
CA LYS A 91 3.19 3.51 18.53
C LYS A 91 1.83 3.69 17.84
N LEU A 92 1.35 2.66 17.16
CA LEU A 92 0.03 2.66 16.54
C LEU A 92 -1.07 2.62 17.60
N LEU A 93 -1.94 3.61 17.58
CA LEU A 93 -3.17 3.62 18.36
C LEU A 93 -4.16 2.61 17.77
N GLU A 94 -5.16 2.21 18.54
CA GLU A 94 -6.19 1.27 18.06
C GLU A 94 -6.93 1.82 16.83
N ARG A 95 -7.25 3.13 16.84
CA ARG A 95 -7.83 3.80 15.68
C ARG A 95 -6.95 3.71 14.43
N ASP A 96 -5.61 3.80 14.58
CA ASP A 96 -4.69 3.70 13.45
C ASP A 96 -4.76 2.31 12.83
N ARG A 97 -4.86 1.26 13.67
CA ARG A 97 -4.94 -0.13 13.22
C ARG A 97 -6.21 -0.35 12.41
N ILE A 98 -7.35 0.09 12.94
CA ILE A 98 -8.65 0.01 12.27
C ILE A 98 -8.62 0.76 10.93
N ASP A 99 -8.13 2.00 10.92
CA ASP A 99 -8.04 2.80 9.71
C ASP A 99 -7.12 2.17 8.66
N LEU A 100 -5.95 1.67 9.06
CA LEU A 100 -5.02 1.02 8.14
C LEU A 100 -5.60 -0.27 7.56
N ILE A 101 -6.27 -1.09 8.36
CA ILE A 101 -6.96 -2.29 7.88
C ILE A 101 -8.07 -1.90 6.89
N ARG A 102 -8.86 -0.88 7.20
CA ARG A 102 -9.89 -0.36 6.31
C ARG A 102 -9.32 0.13 4.97
N GLN A 103 -8.21 0.87 4.99
CA GLN A 103 -7.59 1.43 3.78
C GLN A 103 -6.79 0.42 2.95
N LEU A 104 -6.12 -0.53 3.59
CA LEU A 104 -5.17 -1.45 2.95
C LEU A 104 -5.73 -2.87 2.80
N GLY A 105 -6.78 -3.21 3.52
CA GLY A 105 -7.32 -4.56 3.70
C GLY A 105 -6.56 -5.40 4.74
N TYR A 106 -5.46 -4.88 5.29
CA TYR A 106 -4.63 -5.57 6.29
C TYR A 106 -3.77 -4.56 7.07
N LEU A 107 -3.27 -4.99 8.24
CA LEU A 107 -2.26 -4.24 8.98
C LEU A 107 -0.86 -4.70 8.56
N PRO A 108 0.01 -3.82 8.03
CA PRO A 108 1.36 -4.21 7.67
C PRO A 108 2.14 -4.64 8.91
N GLY A 109 2.68 -5.85 8.91
CA GLY A 109 3.38 -6.40 10.08
C GLY A 109 4.65 -5.65 10.50
N ASN A 110 5.16 -4.75 9.65
CA ASN A 110 6.26 -3.85 9.96
C ASN A 110 5.81 -2.41 10.24
N ALA A 111 4.53 -2.13 10.46
CA ALA A 111 4.05 -0.78 10.73
C ALA A 111 4.44 -0.29 12.14
N LEU A 112 5.05 0.90 12.21
CA LEU A 112 5.49 1.51 13.47
C LEU A 112 4.52 2.56 13.97
N GLN A 113 4.11 3.52 13.14
CA GLN A 113 3.21 4.59 13.54
C GLN A 113 2.63 5.31 12.31
N VAL A 114 1.46 5.91 12.45
CA VAL A 114 0.96 6.91 11.49
C VAL A 114 1.71 8.22 11.75
N VAL A 115 2.37 8.76 10.73
CA VAL A 115 3.15 10.02 10.85
C VAL A 115 2.42 11.22 10.30
N THR A 116 1.47 11.00 9.38
CA THR A 116 0.73 12.07 8.70
C THR A 116 -0.68 11.61 8.43
N ARG A 117 -1.65 12.47 8.70
CA ARG A 117 -3.06 12.30 8.33
C ARG A 117 -3.42 13.24 7.19
N VAL A 118 -4.58 13.00 6.58
CA VAL A 118 -5.03 13.78 5.42
C VAL A 118 -5.13 15.27 5.74
N LYS A 119 -5.72 15.63 6.88
CA LYS A 119 -5.87 17.02 7.34
C LYS A 119 -4.57 17.79 7.56
N ASP A 120 -3.45 17.08 7.75
CA ASP A 120 -2.15 17.73 7.96
C ASP A 120 -1.57 18.26 6.63
N VAL A 121 -2.09 17.77 5.50
CA VAL A 121 -1.59 18.07 4.15
C VAL A 121 -2.63 18.79 3.32
N PHE A 122 -3.89 18.38 3.35
CA PHE A 122 -4.95 18.86 2.46
C PHE A 122 -6.03 19.62 3.22
N SER A 123 -6.56 20.69 2.63
CA SER A 123 -7.76 21.33 3.14
C SER A 123 -9.03 20.56 2.76
N SER A 124 -10.17 20.91 3.36
CA SER A 124 -11.48 20.37 2.99
C SER A 124 -11.81 20.62 1.52
N GLU A 125 -11.49 21.80 1.01
CA GLU A 125 -11.69 22.15 -0.40
C GLU A 125 -10.75 21.33 -1.31
N ASP A 126 -9.51 21.08 -0.88
CA ASP A 126 -8.59 20.22 -1.64
C ASP A 126 -9.15 18.81 -1.78
N ILE A 127 -9.60 18.19 -0.68
CA ILE A 127 -10.18 16.83 -0.73
C ILE A 127 -11.46 16.79 -1.54
N GLN A 128 -12.33 17.81 -1.43
CA GLN A 128 -13.53 17.89 -2.25
C GLN A 128 -13.17 17.95 -3.74
N ARG A 129 -12.20 18.80 -4.13
CA ARG A 129 -11.71 18.85 -5.52
C ARG A 129 -11.10 17.53 -5.98
N LEU A 130 -10.30 16.89 -5.14
CA LEU A 130 -9.68 15.60 -5.43
C LEU A 130 -10.72 14.50 -5.62
N PHE A 131 -11.79 14.52 -4.82
CA PHE A 131 -12.91 13.62 -4.94
C PHE A 131 -13.68 13.87 -6.24
N SER A 132 -14.05 15.12 -6.55
CA SER A 132 -14.71 15.48 -7.81
C SER A 132 -13.85 15.10 -9.03
N ALA A 133 -12.53 15.27 -8.98
CA ALA A 133 -11.61 14.86 -10.05
C ALA A 133 -11.58 13.34 -10.29
N VAL A 134 -12.06 12.53 -9.34
CA VAL A 134 -12.26 11.10 -9.50
C VAL A 134 -13.70 10.78 -9.96
N VAL A 135 -14.69 11.52 -9.46
CA VAL A 135 -16.13 11.32 -9.71
C VAL A 135 -16.59 11.77 -11.10
N VAL A 136 -15.99 12.79 -11.72
CA VAL A 136 -16.39 13.33 -13.05
C VAL A 136 -16.30 12.31 -14.22
N THR A 137 -16.01 11.04 -13.93
CA THR A 137 -16.16 9.91 -14.86
C THR A 137 -17.54 9.22 -14.81
N SER A 138 -18.47 9.66 -13.96
CA SER A 138 -19.87 9.20 -13.93
C SER A 138 -20.83 10.37 -14.13
N THR A 139 -21.69 10.26 -15.15
CA THR A 139 -22.76 11.21 -15.47
C THR A 139 -23.87 11.26 -14.41
N ASP A 140 -24.43 12.46 -14.28
CA ASP A 140 -25.74 12.88 -13.74
C ASP A 140 -25.94 13.02 -12.20
N ASP A 141 -26.02 14.30 -11.81
CA ASP A 141 -26.97 14.99 -10.91
C ASP A 141 -27.45 14.32 -9.61
N ASP A 142 -26.75 14.63 -8.50
CA ASP A 142 -27.35 15.06 -7.22
C ASP A 142 -26.24 15.43 -6.20
N GLU A 143 -25.75 16.68 -6.25
CA GLU A 143 -24.65 17.17 -5.39
C GLU A 143 -25.11 18.40 -4.59
N SER A 144 -25.40 18.28 -3.29
CA SER A 144 -25.23 19.47 -2.43
C SER A 144 -25.14 19.21 -0.92
N ALA A 145 -25.87 18.24 -0.35
CA ALA A 145 -25.96 18.08 1.11
C ALA A 145 -25.19 16.87 1.69
N THR A 146 -24.85 15.89 0.85
CA THR A 146 -24.36 14.56 1.27
C THR A 146 -22.83 14.42 1.25
N SER A 147 -22.11 15.45 0.79
CA SER A 147 -20.66 15.45 0.60
C SER A 147 -19.87 15.84 1.86
N THR A 148 -20.43 16.70 2.72
CA THR A 148 -19.67 17.36 3.80
C THR A 148 -19.28 16.42 4.96
N SER A 149 -20.17 15.49 5.36
CA SER A 149 -19.88 14.52 6.43
C SER A 149 -18.81 13.50 6.02
N ASN A 150 -18.85 13.05 4.77
CA ASN A 150 -17.84 12.16 4.19
C ASN A 150 -16.45 12.82 4.14
N VAL A 151 -16.37 14.09 3.74
CA VAL A 151 -15.11 14.84 3.71
C VAL A 151 -14.51 14.94 5.12
N GLN A 152 -15.33 15.25 6.13
CA GLN A 152 -14.85 15.35 7.51
C GLN A 152 -14.28 14.02 8.04
N SER A 153 -14.92 12.88 7.70
CA SER A 153 -14.40 11.55 8.05
C SER A 153 -13.07 11.25 7.36
N MET A 154 -12.92 11.63 6.09
CA MET A 154 -11.69 11.44 5.32
C MET A 154 -10.51 12.27 5.83
N MET A 155 -10.77 13.45 6.41
CA MET A 155 -9.72 14.34 6.94
C MET A 155 -8.89 13.69 8.05
N ASP A 156 -9.55 12.91 8.91
CA ASP A 156 -8.88 12.24 10.00
C ASP A 156 -8.19 10.95 9.57
N GLU A 157 -8.27 10.52 8.31
CA GLU A 157 -7.66 9.26 7.89
C GLU A 157 -6.12 9.30 7.84
N PRO A 158 -5.44 8.17 8.10
CA PRO A 158 -4.01 8.03 7.87
C PRO A 158 -3.66 8.29 6.40
N LEU A 159 -2.65 9.14 6.19
CA LEU A 159 -2.08 9.41 4.88
C LEU A 159 -0.75 8.70 4.69
N VAL A 160 0.13 8.78 5.70
CA VAL A 160 1.46 8.13 5.68
C VAL A 160 1.69 7.32 6.94
N VAL A 161 2.08 6.07 6.75
CA VAL A 161 2.58 5.18 7.81
C VAL A 161 4.10 5.07 7.73
N LYS A 162 4.76 5.16 8.89
CA LYS A 162 6.17 4.82 9.05
C LYS A 162 6.32 3.33 9.29
N LEU A 163 7.25 2.72 8.57
CA LEU A 163 7.48 1.29 8.58
C LEU A 163 8.87 0.98 9.13
N TYR A 164 8.97 -0.15 9.81
CA TYR A 164 10.24 -0.76 10.17
C TYR A 164 10.95 -1.27 8.91
N PRO A 165 12.28 -1.17 8.83
CA PRO A 165 12.99 -1.38 7.58
C PRO A 165 13.09 -2.85 7.12
N LEU A 166 12.79 -3.78 8.01
CA LEU A 166 12.74 -5.22 7.75
C LEU A 166 11.29 -5.71 7.83
N ALA A 167 10.93 -6.65 6.96
CA ALA A 167 9.63 -7.29 6.94
C ALA A 167 9.77 -8.81 6.99
N LEU A 168 8.82 -9.46 7.66
CA LEU A 168 8.68 -10.90 7.71
C LEU A 168 7.72 -11.37 6.61
N ARG A 169 8.03 -12.50 5.97
CA ARG A 169 7.25 -13.10 4.88
C ARG A 169 7.35 -14.62 4.86
N ASP A 170 6.39 -15.27 4.23
CA ASP A 170 6.48 -16.70 3.92
C ASP A 170 7.62 -16.98 2.95
N GLU A 171 8.32 -18.10 3.12
CA GLU A 171 9.40 -18.50 2.20
C GLU A 171 8.94 -18.62 0.73
N SER A 172 7.65 -18.92 0.54
CA SER A 172 7.00 -19.10 -0.76
C SER A 172 6.71 -17.79 -1.50
N SER A 173 6.72 -16.64 -0.80
CA SER A 173 6.35 -15.35 -1.39
C SER A 173 7.54 -14.60 -2.02
N SER A 174 8.78 -15.00 -1.74
CA SER A 174 9.95 -14.37 -2.37
C SER A 174 9.97 -14.59 -3.89
N THR A 175 9.95 -13.50 -4.67
CA THR A 175 9.89 -13.55 -6.14
C THR A 175 11.09 -14.27 -6.77
N LYS A 176 12.26 -14.24 -6.12
CA LYS A 176 13.46 -14.96 -6.59
C LYS A 176 13.32 -16.48 -6.43
N ARG A 177 12.89 -16.98 -5.27
CA ARG A 177 12.69 -18.44 -5.09
C ARG A 177 11.46 -18.95 -5.83
N ARG A 178 10.38 -18.16 -5.93
CA ARG A 178 9.22 -18.51 -6.77
C ARG A 178 9.61 -18.60 -8.25
N ARG A 179 10.50 -17.74 -8.75
CA ARG A 179 11.08 -17.86 -10.10
C ARG A 179 11.98 -19.07 -10.25
N LYS A 180 12.79 -19.39 -9.23
CA LYS A 180 13.64 -20.59 -9.21
C LYS A 180 12.78 -21.87 -9.25
N ARG A 181 11.82 -22.04 -8.33
CA ARG A 181 10.88 -23.17 -8.34
C ARG A 181 10.11 -23.31 -9.67
N ARG A 182 9.69 -22.19 -10.29
CA ARG A 182 9.06 -22.22 -11.61
C ARG A 182 10.00 -22.62 -12.74
N ARG A 183 11.31 -22.44 -12.56
CA ARG A 183 12.33 -22.89 -13.50
C ARG A 183 12.61 -24.37 -13.27
N ASP A 184 12.82 -24.77 -12.02
CA ASP A 184 13.07 -26.16 -11.61
C ASP A 184 11.88 -27.06 -12.02
N GLN A 185 10.62 -26.65 -11.78
CA GLN A 185 9.41 -27.37 -12.22
C GLN A 185 9.24 -27.42 -13.74
N LYS A 186 9.79 -26.45 -14.48
CA LYS A 186 9.79 -26.47 -15.95
C LYS A 186 10.87 -27.39 -16.50
N GLU A 187 12.00 -27.51 -15.81
CA GLU A 187 13.09 -28.42 -16.15
C GLU A 187 12.64 -29.87 -15.86
N GLU A 188 11.98 -30.14 -14.72
CA GLU A 188 11.39 -31.46 -14.40
C GLU A 188 10.29 -31.89 -15.39
N GLN A 189 9.37 -30.99 -15.79
CA GLN A 189 8.35 -31.31 -16.81
C GLN A 189 8.93 -31.50 -18.23
N GLN A 190 10.15 -31.01 -18.49
CA GLN A 190 10.80 -31.14 -19.78
C GLN A 190 11.61 -32.45 -19.88
N ASP A 191 12.04 -33.00 -18.74
CA ASP A 191 12.67 -34.32 -18.64
C ASP A 191 11.64 -35.46 -18.63
N ASP A 192 10.43 -35.24 -18.08
CA ASP A 192 9.34 -36.24 -18.12
C ASP A 192 8.73 -36.42 -19.51
N ILE A 193 8.76 -35.39 -20.39
CA ILE A 193 8.28 -35.49 -21.77
C ILE A 193 9.31 -36.17 -22.70
N LYS A 194 10.56 -36.34 -22.25
CA LYS A 194 11.61 -37.01 -23.02
C LYS A 194 11.76 -38.51 -22.71
N THR A 195 11.00 -39.03 -21.75
CA THR A 195 11.09 -40.42 -21.27
C THR A 195 9.73 -41.12 -21.35
N THR A 196 9.04 -40.98 -22.48
CA THR A 196 7.91 -41.85 -22.85
C THR A 196 8.11 -42.37 -24.27
N GLY A 197 8.93 -43.42 -24.35
CA GLY A 197 9.02 -44.34 -25.46
C GLY A 197 9.32 -45.72 -24.87
N ASP A 198 8.26 -46.53 -24.82
CA ASP A 198 8.21 -47.99 -24.69
C ASP A 198 8.79 -48.63 -23.41
N ASP A 199 7.90 -49.04 -22.49
CA ASP A 199 7.69 -50.46 -22.13
C ASP A 199 6.72 -50.60 -20.93
N GLU A 200 5.76 -51.53 -21.07
CA GLU A 200 4.93 -52.06 -19.98
C GLU A 200 5.80 -52.82 -18.98
N ASP A 201 5.69 -52.53 -17.68
CA ASP A 201 5.30 -53.57 -16.70
C ASP A 201 5.13 -53.03 -15.27
N THR A 202 4.20 -53.69 -14.58
CA THR A 202 3.73 -53.46 -13.20
C THR A 202 4.81 -53.47 -12.11
N ALA A 203 4.84 -52.43 -11.27
CA ALA A 203 5.15 -52.58 -9.83
C ALA A 203 4.72 -51.33 -9.03
N SER A 204 3.66 -51.49 -8.26
CA SER A 204 3.18 -50.53 -7.28
C SER A 204 4.26 -50.20 -6.24
N LYS A 205 4.80 -48.97 -6.30
CA LYS A 205 5.59 -48.39 -5.22
C LYS A 205 4.94 -47.07 -4.81
N SER A 206 4.12 -47.16 -3.77
CA SER A 206 3.55 -46.03 -3.05
C SER A 206 4.65 -45.10 -2.58
N LYS A 207 4.93 -44.05 -3.37
CA LYS A 207 5.82 -42.97 -2.98
C LYS A 207 5.07 -42.15 -1.94
N SER A 208 5.42 -42.39 -0.68
CA SER A 208 4.97 -41.64 0.49
C SER A 208 5.10 -40.14 0.19
N ILE A 209 3.94 -39.48 0.03
CA ILE A 209 3.84 -38.04 0.05
C ILE A 209 4.14 -37.65 1.49
N ASP A 210 5.39 -37.29 1.75
CA ASP A 210 5.82 -36.65 2.99
C ASP A 210 5.19 -35.25 3.04
N THR A 211 3.93 -35.21 3.45
CA THR A 211 3.21 -34.01 3.85
C THR A 211 3.65 -33.63 5.26
N SER A 212 4.95 -33.47 5.50
CA SER A 212 5.42 -32.74 6.66
C SER A 212 5.21 -31.26 6.34
N LEU A 213 4.05 -30.77 6.78
CA LEU A 213 3.71 -29.36 6.90
C LEU A 213 4.64 -28.74 7.96
N ALA A 214 5.94 -28.68 7.67
CA ALA A 214 6.89 -27.95 8.47
C ALA A 214 6.41 -26.50 8.48
N THR A 215 5.96 -26.03 9.64
CA THR A 215 5.65 -24.63 9.91
C THR A 215 6.91 -23.81 9.66
N ALA A 216 7.11 -23.42 8.40
CA ALA A 216 8.28 -22.70 7.96
C ALA A 216 8.31 -21.35 8.67
N SER A 217 9.34 -21.13 9.48
CA SER A 217 9.57 -19.83 10.12
C SER A 217 9.62 -18.73 9.06
N PRO A 218 8.98 -17.57 9.31
CA PRO A 218 8.91 -16.51 8.30
C PRO A 218 10.32 -15.97 7.98
N LEU A 219 10.57 -15.76 6.69
CA LEU A 219 11.78 -15.14 6.15
C LEU A 219 11.78 -13.63 6.44
N MET A 220 12.89 -13.12 6.97
CA MET A 220 13.12 -11.70 7.14
C MET A 220 13.90 -11.09 5.96
N GLU A 221 13.39 -10.01 5.37
CA GLU A 221 14.01 -9.30 4.23
C GLU A 221 13.89 -7.76 4.32
N PRO A 222 14.75 -6.99 3.62
CA PRO A 222 14.66 -5.54 3.58
C PRO A 222 13.38 -5.08 2.87
N PHE A 223 12.58 -4.28 3.56
CA PHE A 223 11.41 -3.64 2.98
C PHE A 223 11.85 -2.40 2.18
N PRO A 224 11.34 -2.17 0.96
CA PRO A 224 11.90 -1.16 0.04
C PRO A 224 11.69 0.29 0.47
N THR A 225 10.82 0.55 1.47
CA THR A 225 10.60 1.90 1.97
C THR A 225 10.27 1.97 3.47
N ILE A 226 10.60 3.07 4.14
CA ILE A 226 10.21 3.32 5.55
C ILE A 226 9.02 4.27 5.67
N TYR A 227 8.52 4.84 4.57
CA TYR A 227 7.33 5.69 4.54
C TYR A 227 6.40 5.25 3.42
N TRP A 228 5.14 5.02 3.73
CA TRP A 228 4.19 4.48 2.77
C TRP A 228 2.87 5.23 2.78
N VAL A 229 2.41 5.67 1.60
CA VAL A 229 1.07 6.27 1.43
C VAL A 229 0.01 5.19 1.61
N THR A 230 -0.96 5.44 2.48
CA THR A 230 -2.02 4.49 2.82
C THR A 230 -3.38 4.90 2.27
N ASN A 231 -3.69 6.20 2.27
CA ASN A 231 -4.98 6.73 1.81
C ASN A 231 -5.30 6.31 0.36
N PRO A 232 -6.42 5.58 0.12
CA PRO A 232 -6.76 5.04 -1.19
C PRO A 232 -6.95 6.11 -2.28
N LEU A 233 -7.63 7.22 -1.97
CA LEU A 233 -7.87 8.31 -2.92
C LEU A 233 -6.55 8.89 -3.41
N VAL A 234 -5.67 9.27 -2.48
CA VAL A 234 -4.39 9.89 -2.79
C VAL A 234 -3.49 8.92 -3.58
N LYS A 235 -3.49 7.62 -3.25
CA LYS A 235 -2.74 6.60 -4.01
C LYS A 235 -3.20 6.49 -5.46
N VAL A 236 -4.51 6.50 -5.70
CA VAL A 236 -5.07 6.48 -7.05
C VAL A 236 -4.62 7.71 -7.83
N LEU A 237 -4.66 8.89 -7.22
CA LEU A 237 -4.30 10.14 -7.87
C LEU A 237 -2.80 10.22 -8.17
N ILE A 238 -1.93 9.83 -7.24
CA ILE A 238 -0.48 9.71 -7.52
C ILE A 238 -0.23 8.69 -8.65
N SER A 239 -0.99 7.58 -8.67
CA SER A 239 -0.87 6.59 -9.74
C SER A 239 -1.28 7.13 -11.11
N LYS A 240 -2.28 8.03 -11.19
CA LYS A 240 -2.62 8.77 -12.41
C LYS A 240 -1.45 9.67 -12.84
N LEU A 241 -0.86 10.42 -11.91
CA LEU A 241 0.34 11.24 -12.21
C LEU A 241 1.51 10.40 -12.75
N GLU A 242 1.72 9.18 -12.24
CA GLU A 242 2.73 8.26 -12.76
C GLU A 242 2.41 7.76 -14.17
N LEU A 243 1.14 7.52 -14.50
CA LEU A 243 0.72 7.12 -15.85
C LEU A 243 0.98 8.24 -16.86
N ASP A 244 0.73 9.48 -16.45
CA ASP A 244 0.97 10.69 -17.24
C ASP A 244 2.46 11.06 -17.35
N ARG A 245 3.34 10.19 -16.82
CA ARG A 245 4.80 10.30 -16.85
C ARG A 245 5.36 11.54 -16.16
N LEU A 246 4.67 12.11 -15.16
CA LEU A 246 5.22 13.23 -14.39
C LEU A 246 6.53 12.86 -13.67
N GLY A 247 6.73 11.59 -13.31
CA GLY A 247 8.01 11.14 -12.76
C GLY A 247 9.21 11.43 -13.67
N SER A 248 9.06 11.25 -14.98
CA SER A 248 10.13 11.58 -15.95
C SER A 248 10.33 13.08 -16.09
N GLN A 249 9.26 13.88 -16.02
CA GLN A 249 9.36 15.35 -16.06
C GLN A 249 10.07 15.89 -14.81
N PHE A 250 9.77 15.33 -13.63
CA PHE A 250 10.44 15.67 -12.38
C PHE A 250 11.91 15.25 -12.37
N GLU A 251 12.23 14.08 -12.89
CA GLU A 251 13.62 13.64 -13.08
C GLU A 251 14.40 14.62 -13.98
N GLN A 252 13.83 15.04 -15.11
CA GLN A 252 14.44 16.05 -15.97
C GLN A 252 14.65 17.38 -15.22
N ARG A 253 13.63 17.84 -14.50
CA ARG A 253 13.71 19.06 -13.70
C ARG A 253 14.80 19.00 -12.62
N LEU A 254 15.05 17.83 -12.01
CA LEU A 254 16.15 17.63 -11.07
C LEU A 254 17.53 17.70 -11.76
N VAL A 255 17.65 17.22 -12.98
CA VAL A 255 18.90 17.29 -13.75
C VAL A 255 19.26 18.74 -14.06
N GLU A 256 18.27 19.58 -14.32
CA GLU A 256 18.42 21.00 -14.70
C GLU A 256 18.48 21.94 -13.47
N GLY A 257 17.78 21.63 -12.39
CA GLY A 257 17.58 22.48 -11.21
C GLY A 257 18.65 22.28 -10.15
N GLY A 258 19.82 22.89 -10.31
CA GLY A 258 20.97 22.66 -9.42
C GLY A 258 20.72 22.88 -7.91
N LYS A 259 19.74 23.71 -7.50
CA LYS A 259 19.36 23.85 -6.08
C LYS A 259 18.46 22.69 -5.64
N GLU A 260 17.50 22.31 -6.48
CA GLU A 260 16.57 21.22 -6.29
C GLU A 260 17.30 19.87 -6.24
N GLU A 261 18.32 19.68 -7.08
CA GLU A 261 19.21 18.53 -7.04
C GLU A 261 19.86 18.39 -5.66
N LYS A 262 20.46 19.47 -5.14
CA LYS A 262 21.13 19.47 -3.83
C LYS A 262 20.16 19.18 -2.69
N ALA A 263 18.93 19.69 -2.76
CA ALA A 263 17.90 19.35 -1.80
C ALA A 263 17.53 17.85 -1.88
N MET A 264 17.31 17.33 -3.09
CA MET A 264 17.00 15.91 -3.27
C MET A 264 18.16 15.00 -2.81
N GLN A 265 19.42 15.40 -3.01
CA GLN A 265 20.59 14.70 -2.46
C GLN A 265 20.53 14.62 -0.93
N ARG A 266 20.22 15.73 -0.24
CA ARG A 266 20.06 15.74 1.23
C ARG A 266 18.89 14.86 1.68
N ALA A 267 17.77 14.88 0.96
CA ALA A 267 16.64 14.01 1.24
C ALA A 267 16.99 12.52 1.07
N HIS A 268 17.71 12.12 0.02
CA HIS A 268 18.16 10.74 -0.14
C HIS A 268 19.13 10.30 0.97
N LYS A 269 20.10 11.16 1.33
CA LYS A 269 21.08 10.89 2.37
C LYS A 269 20.42 10.75 3.75
N SER A 270 19.56 11.72 4.12
CA SER A 270 18.82 11.67 5.39
C SER A 270 17.91 10.44 5.48
N TYR A 271 17.25 10.07 4.39
CA TYR A 271 16.45 8.85 4.33
C TYR A 271 17.27 7.57 4.53
N GLY A 272 18.42 7.46 3.87
CA GLY A 272 19.33 6.32 4.02
C GLY A 272 19.82 6.18 5.47
N ASN A 273 20.21 7.29 6.08
CA ASN A 273 20.63 7.34 7.48
C ASN A 273 19.50 6.97 8.44
N GLU A 274 18.31 7.53 8.26
CA GLU A 274 17.15 7.20 9.09
C GLU A 274 16.80 5.70 8.99
N ARG A 275 16.80 5.16 7.77
CA ARG A 275 16.52 3.74 7.53
C ARG A 275 17.52 2.83 8.24
N PHE A 276 18.80 3.20 8.27
CA PHE A 276 19.83 2.48 9.00
C PHE A 276 19.63 2.59 10.53
N GLN A 277 19.37 3.79 11.02
CA GLN A 277 19.17 4.07 12.46
C GLN A 277 17.93 3.40 13.07
N LEU A 278 16.94 3.07 12.25
CA LEU A 278 15.74 2.36 12.72
C LEU A 278 16.01 0.91 13.14
N LEU A 279 17.11 0.30 12.66
CA LEU A 279 17.43 -1.09 12.97
C LEU A 279 17.82 -1.27 14.46
N SER A 280 17.43 -2.38 15.07
CA SER A 280 17.93 -2.78 16.39
C SER A 280 19.37 -3.28 16.26
N THR A 281 20.12 -3.35 17.36
CA THR A 281 21.47 -3.95 17.35
C THR A 281 21.42 -5.38 16.81
N ARG A 282 20.42 -6.17 17.24
CA ARG A 282 20.21 -7.54 16.77
C ARG A 282 19.93 -7.61 15.26
N ASP A 283 19.01 -6.77 14.78
CA ASP A 283 18.65 -6.76 13.36
C ASP A 283 19.79 -6.20 12.49
N MET A 284 20.62 -5.31 13.04
CA MET A 284 21.84 -4.85 12.39
C MET A 284 22.84 -5.98 12.20
N ASP A 285 23.04 -6.83 13.20
CA ASP A 285 23.93 -7.99 13.10
C ASP A 285 23.43 -8.97 12.02
N TYR A 286 22.12 -9.20 11.96
CA TYR A 286 21.50 -10.00 10.90
C TYR A 286 21.70 -9.36 9.51
N VAL A 287 21.52 -8.05 9.38
CA VAL A 287 21.75 -7.28 8.15
C VAL A 287 23.21 -7.41 7.67
N LYS A 288 24.19 -7.31 8.58
CA LYS A 288 25.62 -7.48 8.27
C LYS A 288 25.94 -8.91 7.84
N GLN A 289 25.40 -9.92 8.54
CA GLN A 289 25.57 -11.32 8.16
C GLN A 289 25.08 -11.59 6.73
N ARG A 290 24.01 -10.89 6.30
CA ARG A 290 23.44 -10.96 4.95
C ARG A 290 24.10 -10.03 3.93
N ARG A 291 25.09 -9.22 4.33
CA ARG A 291 25.74 -8.18 3.50
C ARG A 291 24.75 -7.16 2.93
N TRP A 292 23.73 -6.83 3.71
CA TRP A 292 22.71 -5.84 3.31
C TRP A 292 23.04 -4.42 3.76
N ASP A 293 23.95 -4.26 4.72
CA ASP A 293 24.52 -3.00 5.19
C ASP A 293 25.18 -2.19 4.06
N GLU A 294 25.95 -2.84 3.20
CA GLU A 294 26.59 -2.18 2.04
C GLU A 294 25.62 -1.98 0.86
N SER A 295 24.46 -2.64 0.89
CA SER A 295 23.50 -2.66 -0.21
C SER A 295 22.17 -1.98 0.12
N ALA A 296 21.21 -2.73 0.65
CA ALA A 296 19.86 -2.24 0.93
C ALA A 296 19.83 -1.14 2.00
N PHE A 297 20.81 -1.12 2.91
CA PHE A 297 20.90 -0.22 4.07
C PHE A 297 22.08 0.76 3.99
N SER A 298 22.72 0.87 2.83
CA SER A 298 23.78 1.86 2.62
C SER A 298 23.20 3.28 2.75
N GLU A 299 23.96 4.21 3.32
CA GLU A 299 23.62 5.64 3.37
C GLU A 299 23.35 6.22 1.97
N ASN A 300 24.01 5.67 0.95
CA ASN A 300 23.80 6.06 -0.46
C ASN A 300 22.55 5.44 -1.09
N CYS A 301 21.77 4.65 -0.34
CA CYS A 301 20.53 4.01 -0.78
C CYS A 301 19.34 4.77 -0.18
N GLY A 302 18.93 5.85 -0.85
CA GLY A 302 17.89 6.74 -0.34
C GLY A 302 16.46 6.25 -0.64
N VAL A 303 15.55 7.22 -0.81
CA VAL A 303 14.11 6.98 -1.07
C VAL A 303 13.91 5.92 -2.15
N ALA A 304 13.00 4.95 -1.91
CA ALA A 304 12.70 3.83 -2.81
C ALA A 304 13.89 2.93 -3.23
N GLY A 305 15.00 2.99 -2.47
CA GLY A 305 16.24 2.27 -2.76
C GLY A 305 17.06 2.87 -3.90
N ILE A 306 16.88 4.17 -4.16
CA ILE A 306 17.55 4.89 -5.24
C ILE A 306 18.95 5.32 -4.81
N ARG A 307 19.93 5.09 -5.67
CA ARG A 307 21.33 5.51 -5.48
C ARG A 307 21.71 6.80 -6.22
N ASN A 308 21.06 7.05 -7.36
CA ASN A 308 21.23 8.31 -8.09
C ASN A 308 20.15 9.30 -7.61
N SER A 309 20.54 10.33 -6.87
CA SER A 309 19.62 11.33 -6.31
C SER A 309 18.80 12.11 -7.35
N LYS A 310 19.19 12.05 -8.63
CA LYS A 310 18.43 12.65 -9.74
C LYS A 310 17.28 11.76 -10.21
N ALA A 311 17.37 10.46 -9.96
CA ALA A 311 16.41 9.50 -10.50
C ALA A 311 15.10 9.52 -9.71
N VAL A 312 13.98 9.34 -10.41
CA VAL A 312 12.64 9.26 -9.81
C VAL A 312 12.00 7.92 -10.15
N LYS A 313 11.94 7.01 -9.18
CA LYS A 313 11.40 5.64 -9.41
C LYS A 313 9.89 5.56 -9.28
N CYS A 314 9.33 6.04 -8.18
CA CYS A 314 7.89 6.10 -7.95
C CYS A 314 7.52 7.35 -7.15
N LEU A 315 6.44 8.02 -7.58
CA LEU A 315 6.00 9.28 -6.96
C LEU A 315 5.47 9.04 -5.55
N HIS A 316 4.89 7.85 -5.30
CA HIS A 316 4.38 7.45 -3.99
C HIS A 316 5.43 7.51 -2.89
N ALA A 317 6.64 7.02 -3.15
CA ALA A 317 7.70 7.00 -2.13
C ALA A 317 8.23 8.40 -1.84
N HIS A 318 8.33 9.24 -2.88
CA HIS A 318 8.76 10.63 -2.69
C HIS A 318 7.70 11.45 -1.96
N ALA A 319 6.43 11.31 -2.32
CA ALA A 319 5.33 11.97 -1.62
C ALA A 319 5.27 11.54 -0.14
N ALA A 320 5.32 10.23 0.14
CA ALA A 320 5.31 9.72 1.51
C ALA A 320 6.46 10.26 2.37
N HIS A 321 7.67 10.32 1.83
CA HIS A 321 8.83 10.84 2.54
C HIS A 321 8.79 12.38 2.70
N TYR A 322 8.20 13.11 1.76
CA TYR A 322 7.97 14.55 1.95
C TYR A 322 6.95 14.80 3.07
N TRP A 323 5.82 14.09 3.04
CA TRP A 323 4.76 14.19 4.03
C TRP A 323 5.15 13.70 5.43
N SER A 324 6.20 12.87 5.55
CA SER A 324 6.77 12.53 6.86
C SER A 324 7.51 13.69 7.53
N GLY A 325 7.58 14.86 6.89
CA GLY A 325 8.21 16.08 7.40
C GLY A 325 9.54 16.43 6.73
N ASN A 326 10.01 15.67 5.73
CA ASN A 326 11.28 15.94 5.06
C ASN A 326 11.11 16.92 3.90
N SER A 327 11.24 18.21 4.19
CA SER A 327 11.06 19.29 3.22
C SER A 327 12.11 19.36 2.11
N ASP A 328 13.26 18.69 2.28
CA ASP A 328 14.30 18.57 1.25
C ASP A 328 13.88 17.64 0.10
N ASN A 329 12.83 16.84 0.28
CA ASN A 329 12.31 15.95 -0.77
C ASN A 329 11.44 16.73 -1.78
N ILE A 330 12.12 17.42 -2.70
CA ILE A 330 11.49 18.32 -3.65
C ILE A 330 10.52 17.61 -4.61
N VAL A 331 10.79 16.36 -4.96
CA VAL A 331 9.87 15.57 -5.80
C VAL A 331 8.55 15.34 -5.08
N GLY A 332 8.57 15.03 -3.78
CA GLY A 332 7.35 14.85 -3.00
C GLY A 332 6.56 16.16 -2.88
N ARG A 333 7.24 17.29 -2.72
CA ARG A 333 6.63 18.62 -2.77
C ARG A 333 5.91 18.88 -4.10
N TRP A 334 6.54 18.59 -5.24
CA TRP A 334 5.91 18.78 -6.54
C TRP A 334 4.69 17.86 -6.75
N VAL A 335 4.72 16.65 -6.19
CA VAL A 335 3.54 15.77 -6.19
C VAL A 335 2.39 16.43 -5.44
N GLU A 336 2.63 16.94 -4.24
CA GLU A 336 1.60 17.65 -3.46
C GLU A 336 1.06 18.87 -4.21
N GLU A 337 1.93 19.73 -4.74
CA GLU A 337 1.54 20.90 -5.55
C GLU A 337 0.66 20.48 -6.73
N ARG A 338 0.98 19.35 -7.38
CA ARG A 338 0.20 18.83 -8.51
C ARG A 338 -1.16 18.28 -8.10
N LEU A 339 -1.27 17.67 -6.91
CA LEU A 339 -2.54 17.24 -6.35
C LEU A 339 -3.41 18.44 -5.99
N LYS A 340 -2.87 19.42 -5.23
CA LYS A 340 -3.61 20.60 -4.76
C LYS A 340 -4.07 21.53 -5.89
N SER A 341 -3.23 21.73 -6.91
CA SER A 341 -3.55 22.65 -8.02
C SER A 341 -4.67 22.16 -8.92
N GLY A 342 -5.08 20.88 -8.84
CA GLY A 342 -6.20 20.32 -9.59
C GLY A 342 -6.11 20.50 -11.12
N SER A 343 -4.96 20.91 -11.65
CA SER A 343 -4.81 21.33 -13.04
C SER A 343 -5.36 20.26 -13.96
N SER A 344 -6.38 20.68 -14.70
CA SER A 344 -7.15 19.95 -15.69
C SER A 344 -6.32 18.83 -16.30
N TYR A 345 -6.70 17.60 -16.00
CA TYR A 345 -6.31 16.44 -16.78
C TYR A 345 -6.92 16.63 -18.17
N VAL A 346 -6.31 17.48 -18.98
CA VAL A 346 -6.54 17.48 -20.42
C VAL A 346 -5.99 16.15 -20.84
N ALA A 347 -6.89 15.18 -21.01
CA ALA A 347 -6.62 13.95 -21.70
C ALA A 347 -5.89 14.33 -22.99
N LEU A 348 -4.57 14.09 -23.01
CA LEU A 348 -3.83 14.10 -24.26
C LEU A 348 -4.41 12.93 -25.04
N SER A 349 -5.33 13.27 -25.93
CA SER A 349 -5.84 12.42 -26.99
C SER A 349 -4.65 11.71 -27.65
N TYR A 350 -4.59 10.40 -27.48
CA TYR A 350 -3.71 9.50 -28.21
C TYR A 350 -4.52 8.55 -29.06
#